data_AF-A0A1I3U2A8-F1
#
_entry.id   AF-A0A1I3U2A8-F1
#
_cell.length_a   1.000
_cell.length_b   1.000
_cell.length_c   1.000
_cell.angle_alpha   90.00
_cell.angle_beta   90.00
_cell.angle_gamma   90.00
#
_symmetry.space_group_name_H-M   'P 1'
#
loop_
_entity.id
_entity.type
_entity.pdbx_description
1 polymer ?
#
loop_
_entity_poly.entity_id
_entity_poly.type
_entity_poly.pdbx_seq_one_letter_code
_entity_poly.pdbx_strand_id
1 'polypeptide(L)'
;MDSKKAMTTSEIEEIFKEAGVDDSEYKRLLEFLLYCGVLGVRIKDDEYFIFDVNYDLKVLEIRASRAKGDAFYVVNPAFGPALGILEEP
;
A
#
# COMPACT_ATOMS: atom_id res chain seq x y z
N MET A 1 -8.19 -13.55 13.84
CA MET A 1 -6.78 -13.65 13.45
C MET A 1 -6.43 -12.39 12.65
N ASP A 2 -5.73 -11.46 13.29
CA ASP A 2 -5.63 -10.04 12.89
C ASP A 2 -5.05 -9.80 11.48
N SER A 3 -5.91 -9.77 10.46
CA SER A 3 -5.53 -9.29 9.13
C SER A 3 -5.52 -7.76 9.10
N LYS A 4 -4.50 -7.18 9.72
CA LYS A 4 -4.01 -5.82 9.39
C LYS A 4 -2.52 -5.88 9.09
N LYS A 5 -2.13 -6.75 8.17
CA LYS A 5 -0.73 -6.93 7.78
C LYS A 5 -0.34 -5.80 6.82
N ALA A 6 0.13 -4.69 7.40
CA ALA A 6 0.88 -3.71 6.61
C ALA A 6 2.10 -4.42 6.02
N MET A 7 2.41 -4.11 4.77
CA MET A 7 3.49 -4.74 4.00
C MET A 7 4.69 -3.80 3.91
N THR A 8 5.88 -4.38 3.99
CA THR A 8 7.14 -3.67 3.78
C THR A 8 7.31 -3.34 2.29
N THR A 9 8.26 -2.46 1.98
CA THR A 9 8.67 -2.26 0.58
C THR A 9 9.16 -3.55 -0.04
N SER A 10 9.99 -4.32 0.67
CA SER A 10 10.54 -5.59 0.17
C SER A 10 9.45 -6.65 -0.10
N GLU A 11 8.41 -6.71 0.74
CA GLU A 11 7.27 -7.61 0.55
C GLU A 11 6.45 -7.21 -0.69
N ILE A 12 6.23 -5.91 -0.93
CA ILE A 12 5.57 -5.43 -2.16
C ILE A 12 6.43 -5.72 -3.40
N GLU A 13 7.75 -5.53 -3.33
CA GLU A 13 8.69 -5.90 -4.39
C GLU A 13 8.62 -7.39 -4.73
N GLU A 14 8.60 -8.26 -3.72
CA GLU A 14 8.48 -9.71 -3.90
C GLU A 14 7.13 -10.08 -4.56
N ILE A 15 6.01 -9.51 -4.10
CA ILE A 15 4.69 -9.74 -4.69
C ILE A 15 4.66 -9.33 -6.17
N PHE A 16 5.21 -8.16 -6.50
CA PHE A 16 5.23 -7.68 -7.88
C PHE A 16 6.10 -8.57 -8.77
N LYS A 17 7.25 -9.00 -8.25
CA LYS A 17 8.14 -9.92 -8.95
C LYS A 17 7.48 -11.29 -9.20
N GLU A 18 6.80 -11.85 -8.21
CA GLU A 18 6.04 -13.10 -8.34
C GLU A 18 4.89 -12.97 -9.36
N ALA A 19 4.28 -11.79 -9.46
CA ALA A 19 3.27 -11.47 -10.47
C ALA A 19 3.86 -11.23 -11.87
N GLY A 20 5.18 -11.31 -12.05
CA GLY A 20 5.87 -11.13 -13.32
C GLY A 20 6.03 -9.67 -13.74
N VAL A 21 5.98 -8.72 -12.80
CA VAL A 21 6.26 -7.30 -13.05
C VAL A 21 7.77 -7.10 -13.16
N ASP A 22 8.22 -6.52 -14.26
CA ASP A 22 9.63 -6.14 -14.44
C ASP A 22 10.05 -5.05 -13.44
N ASP A 23 11.31 -5.13 -12.95
CA ASP A 23 11.90 -4.16 -12.03
C ASP A 23 11.79 -2.71 -12.55
N SER A 24 11.79 -2.51 -13.87
CA SER A 24 11.63 -1.18 -14.48
C SER A 24 10.23 -0.59 -14.32
N GLU A 25 9.19 -1.43 -14.20
CA GLU A 25 7.80 -0.99 -14.04
C GLU A 25 7.38 -0.93 -12.56
N TYR A 26 8.15 -1.53 -11.66
CA TYR A 26 7.84 -1.60 -10.22
C TYR A 26 7.38 -0.26 -9.64
N LYS A 27 8.22 0.78 -9.79
CA LYS A 27 7.95 2.10 -9.22
C LYS A 27 6.67 2.70 -9.78
N ARG A 28 6.48 2.61 -11.10
CA ARG A 28 5.31 3.14 -11.79
C ARG A 28 4.03 2.44 -11.35
N LEU A 29 4.06 1.12 -11.21
CA LEU A 29 2.91 0.35 -10.75
C LEU A 29 2.56 0.66 -9.30
N LEU A 30 3.56 0.78 -8.43
CA LEU A 30 3.37 1.16 -7.04
C LEU A 30 2.71 2.55 -6.91
N GLU A 31 3.25 3.55 -7.62
CA GLU A 31 2.68 4.90 -7.67
C GLU A 31 1.24 4.88 -8.22
N PHE A 32 0.96 4.05 -9.22
CA PHE A 32 -0.37 3.89 -9.78
C PHE A 32 -1.36 3.31 -8.76
N LEU A 33 -0.99 2.24 -8.04
CA LEU A 33 -1.85 1.63 -7.02
C LEU A 33 -2.10 2.56 -5.83
N LEU A 34 -1.11 3.36 -5.45
CA LEU A 34 -1.28 4.43 -4.47
C LEU A 34 -2.24 5.49 -4.98
N TYR A 35 -2.07 5.97 -6.22
CA TYR A 35 -2.90 7.01 -6.80
C TYR A 35 -4.36 6.58 -7.01
N CYS A 36 -4.60 5.32 -7.34
CA CYS A 36 -5.95 4.75 -7.43
C CYS A 36 -6.58 4.50 -6.05
N GLY A 37 -5.80 4.55 -4.96
CA GLY A 37 -6.27 4.26 -3.61
C GLY A 37 -6.48 2.77 -3.33
N VAL A 38 -5.91 1.88 -4.15
CA VAL A 38 -5.84 0.43 -3.89
C VAL A 38 -4.88 0.17 -2.74
N LEU A 39 -3.73 0.85 -2.77
CA LEU A 39 -2.78 0.89 -1.68
C LEU A 39 -2.87 2.23 -0.96
N GLY A 40 -2.67 2.18 0.35
CA GLY A 40 -2.39 3.31 1.22
C GLY A 40 -1.09 3.11 1.97
N VAL A 41 -0.77 4.06 2.84
CA VAL A 41 0.40 4.02 3.71
C VAL A 41 -0.01 4.09 5.17
N ARG A 42 0.60 3.26 6.01
CA ARG A 42 0.43 3.25 7.46
C ARG A 42 1.61 3.95 8.13
N ILE A 43 1.31 4.88 9.04
CA ILE A 43 2.29 5.56 9.86
C ILE A 43 1.86 5.42 11.31
N LYS A 44 2.67 4.72 12.11
CA LYS A 44 2.28 4.31 13.46
C LYS A 44 0.97 3.52 13.40
N ASP A 45 -0.12 4.09 13.90
CA ASP A 45 -1.43 3.46 13.98
C ASP A 45 -2.44 4.05 12.96
N ASP A 46 -2.04 5.10 12.22
CA ASP A 46 -2.90 5.78 11.25
C ASP A 46 -2.65 5.26 9.83
N GLU A 47 -3.73 5.05 9.08
CA GLU A 47 -3.70 4.70 7.65
C GLU A 47 -4.10 5.92 6.83
N TYR A 48 -3.36 6.18 5.76
CA TYR A 48 -3.61 7.26 4.82
C TYR A 48 -3.69 6.73 3.41
N PHE A 49 -4.72 7.13 2.69
CA PHE A 49 -4.91 6.86 1.29
C PHE A 49 -4.87 8.17 0.49
N ILE A 50 -4.92 8.04 -0.83
CA ILE A 50 -4.81 9.17 -1.75
C ILE A 50 -5.91 10.25 -1.55
N PHE A 51 -7.10 9.84 -1.12
CA PHE A 51 -8.21 10.76 -0.85
C PHE A 51 -8.02 11.56 0.44
N ASP A 52 -7.29 11.04 1.43
CA ASP A 52 -6.95 11.77 2.67
C ASP A 52 -5.98 12.92 2.43
N VAL A 53 -5.33 12.91 1.26
CA VAL A 53 -4.30 13.88 0.86
C VAL A 53 -4.70 14.68 -0.38
N ASN A 54 -6.00 14.73 -0.69
CA ASN A 54 -6.55 15.44 -1.85
C ASN A 54 -5.88 15.09 -3.18
N TYR A 55 -5.50 13.82 -3.37
CA TYR A 55 -4.82 13.33 -4.56
C TYR A 55 -3.42 13.91 -4.82
N ASP A 56 -2.79 14.51 -3.79
CA ASP A 56 -1.38 14.87 -3.85
C ASP A 56 -0.49 13.68 -3.44
N LEU A 57 -0.09 12.89 -4.43
CA LEU A 57 0.75 11.70 -4.24
C LEU A 57 2.07 12.03 -3.53
N LYS A 58 2.66 13.21 -3.75
CA LYS A 58 3.92 13.59 -3.10
C LYS A 58 3.77 13.68 -1.59
N VAL A 59 2.61 14.13 -1.11
CA VAL A 59 2.36 14.22 0.35
C VAL A 59 2.22 12.82 0.94
N LEU A 60 1.72 11.84 0.18
CA LEU A 60 1.66 10.43 0.58
C LEU A 60 3.07 9.78 0.60
N GLU A 61 3.90 10.06 -0.41
CA GLU A 61 5.29 9.60 -0.49
C GLU A 61 6.18 10.20 0.62
N ILE A 62 6.01 11.49 0.92
CA ILE A 62 6.70 12.16 2.04
C ILE A 62 6.29 11.50 3.37
N ARG A 63 5.02 11.15 3.51
CA ARG A 63 4.50 10.42 4.65
C ARG A 63 5.16 9.03 4.75
N ALA A 64 5.19 8.27 3.66
CA ALA A 64 5.82 6.96 3.60
C ALA A 64 7.32 7.01 3.96
N SER A 65 8.07 7.95 3.40
CA SER A 65 9.52 8.08 3.64
C SER A 65 9.89 8.49 5.07
N ARG A 66 8.96 9.08 5.84
CA ARG A 66 9.17 9.47 7.25
C ARG A 66 8.91 8.34 8.23
N ALA A 67 8.19 7.32 7.81
CA ALA A 67 7.95 6.17 8.64
C ALA A 67 9.26 5.35 8.64
N LYS A 68 9.85 5.17 9.82
CA LYS A 68 11.13 4.46 10.01
C LYS A 68 10.81 3.03 10.46
N GLY A 69 10.79 2.04 9.56
CA GLY A 69 10.58 0.63 9.93
C GLY A 69 9.85 -0.23 8.89
N ASP A 70 9.93 -1.54 9.07
CA ASP A 70 9.58 -2.59 8.11
C ASP A 70 8.06 -2.85 7.96
N ALA A 71 7.22 -1.86 7.66
CA ALA A 71 5.87 -2.07 7.08
C ALA A 71 5.13 -0.74 6.86
N PHE A 72 4.76 -0.43 5.62
CA PHE A 72 4.05 0.81 5.26
C PHE A 72 2.81 0.59 4.41
N TYR A 73 2.80 -0.36 3.49
CA TYR A 73 1.73 -0.44 2.51
C TYR A 73 0.54 -1.22 3.05
N VAL A 74 -0.64 -0.63 2.98
CA VAL A 74 -1.90 -1.29 3.38
C VAL A 74 -2.83 -1.37 2.19
N VAL A 75 -3.51 -2.51 2.04
CA VAL A 75 -4.60 -2.61 1.07
C VAL A 75 -5.80 -1.86 1.62
N ASN A 76 -6.42 -1.03 0.80
CA ASN A 76 -7.65 -0.35 1.17
C ASN A 76 -8.76 -1.39 1.45
N PRO A 77 -9.40 -1.37 2.64
CA PRO A 77 -10.42 -2.35 3.02
C PRO A 77 -11.57 -2.49 2.02
N ALA A 78 -11.89 -1.42 1.27
CA ALA A 78 -12.92 -1.45 0.23
C ALA A 78 -12.63 -2.48 -0.88
N PHE A 79 -11.36 -2.85 -1.09
CA PHE A 79 -10.96 -3.86 -2.07
C PHE A 79 -10.85 -5.26 -1.48
N GLY A 80 -10.94 -5.41 -0.15
CA GLY A 80 -10.81 -6.70 0.54
C GLY A 80 -11.74 -7.78 -0.04
N PRO A 81 -13.06 -7.53 -0.15
CA PRO A 81 -13.99 -8.51 -0.72
C PRO A 81 -13.66 -8.93 -2.16
N ALA A 82 -13.17 -8.00 -2.98
CA ALA A 82 -12.82 -8.26 -4.38
C ALA A 82 -11.49 -9.03 -4.52
N LEU A 83 -10.62 -8.95 -3.50
CA LEU A 83 -9.32 -9.61 -3.44
C LEU A 83 -9.33 -10.87 -2.56
N GLY A 84 -10.50 -11.27 -2.03
CA GLY A 84 -10.63 -12.44 -1.16
C GLY A 84 -10.06 -12.23 0.25
N ILE A 85 -9.82 -10.99 0.67
CA ILE A 85 -9.43 -10.64 2.03
C ILE A 85 -10.72 -10.57 2.86
N LEU A 86 -10.99 -11.61 3.64
CA LEU A 86 -12.16 -11.69 4.53
C LEU A 86 -11.91 -10.86 5.79
N GLU A 87 -12.78 -9.89 6.08
CA GLU A 87 -12.90 -9.33 7.43
C GLU A 87 -13.60 -10.39 8.32
N GLU A 88 -12.98 -10.74 9.45
CA GLU A 88 -13.65 -11.59 10.45
C GLU A 88 -14.82 -10.81 11.09
N PRO A 89 -15.97 -11.45 11.33
CA PRO A 89 -17.16 -10.83 11.94
C PRO A 89 -17.00 -10.52 13.43
#